data_AF-A0A8J8DIW5-F1
#
_entry.id   AF-A0A8J8DIW5-F1
#
_cell.length_a   1.000
_cell.length_b   1.000
_cell.length_c   1.000
_cell.angle_alpha   90.00
_cell.angle_beta   90.00
_cell.angle_gamma   90.00
#
_symmetry.space_group_name_H-M   'P 1'
#
loop_
_entity.id
_entity.type
_entity.pdbx_description
1 polymer ?
#
loop_
_entity_poly.entity_id
_entity_poly.type
_entity_poly.pdbx_seq_one_letter_code
_entity_poly.pdbx_strand_id
1 'polypeptide(L)'
;MAESPFKADIERAQKELTEKMTPGAIAYIPGSSVINKTGSWRVFKPEFNKDKCVRCFLCYTYCPEPAIYLDEENYPVFDYDYCKGCGICANECPTKAITMVREVK
;
A
#
# COMPACT_ATOMS: atom_id res chain seq x y z
N MET A 1 -2.15 -11.55 -6.95
CA MET A 1 -1.79 -10.46 -6.03
C MET A 1 -0.80 -11.06 -5.04
N ALA A 2 0.39 -10.49 -4.88
CA ALA A 2 1.31 -10.98 -3.86
C ALA A 2 0.64 -10.80 -2.49
N GLU A 3 0.64 -11.83 -1.65
CA GLU A 3 0.11 -11.70 -0.29
C GLU A 3 0.98 -10.71 0.50
N SER A 4 0.33 -9.84 1.28
CA SER A 4 1.06 -8.88 2.12
C SER A 4 1.99 -9.63 3.08
N PRO A 5 3.26 -9.21 3.23
CA PRO A 5 4.19 -9.84 4.17
C PRO A 5 3.72 -9.74 5.64
N PHE A 6 2.71 -8.91 5.91
CA PHE A 6 2.12 -8.68 7.23
C PHE A 6 0.82 -9.45 7.48
N LYS A 7 0.50 -10.47 6.66
CA LYS A 7 -0.76 -11.25 6.76
C LYS A 7 -1.04 -11.76 8.18
N ALA A 8 -0.03 -12.31 8.87
CA ALA A 8 -0.18 -12.81 10.23
C ALA A 8 -0.50 -11.69 11.25
N ASP A 9 0.10 -10.51 11.08
CA ASP A 9 -0.18 -9.34 11.92
C ASP A 9 -1.59 -8.81 11.70
N ILE A 10 -2.04 -8.80 10.44
CA ILE A 10 -3.41 -8.43 10.06
C ILE A 10 -4.41 -9.38 10.74
N GLU A 11 -4.24 -10.69 10.58
CA GLU A 11 -5.14 -11.69 11.16
C GLU A 11 -5.20 -11.60 12.70
N ARG A 12 -4.04 -11.43 13.36
CA ARG A 12 -3.97 -11.21 14.81
C ARG A 12 -4.76 -9.97 15.23
N ALA A 13 -4.48 -8.83 14.60
CA ALA A 13 -5.11 -7.55 14.94
C ALA A 13 -6.63 -7.60 14.71
N GLN A 14 -7.07 -8.25 13.64
CA GLN A 14 -8.47 -8.36 13.26
C GLN A 14 -9.25 -9.25 14.24
N LYS A 15 -8.65 -10.35 14.69
CA LYS A 15 -9.23 -11.20 15.75
C LYS A 15 -9.38 -10.42 17.05
N GLU A 16 -8.30 -9.78 17.52
CA GLU A 16 -8.30 -9.02 18.78
C GLU A 16 -9.32 -7.87 18.77
N LEU A 17 -9.49 -7.20 17.63
CA LEU A 17 -10.47 -6.11 17.47
C LEU A 17 -11.91 -6.62 17.56
N THR A 18 -12.20 -7.73 16.86
CA THR A 18 -13.56 -8.27 16.76
C THR A 18 -14.07 -8.78 18.11
N GLU A 19 -13.17 -9.32 18.94
CA GLU A 19 -13.51 -9.85 20.27
C GLU A 19 -13.66 -8.77 21.35
N LYS A 20 -13.08 -7.58 21.17
CA LYS A 20 -12.91 -6.58 22.26
C LYS A 20 -13.18 -5.14 21.80
N MET A 21 -14.19 -4.92 20.96
CA MET A 21 -14.53 -3.58 20.47
C MET A 21 -14.80 -2.59 21.62
N THR A 22 -13.99 -1.54 21.71
CA THR A 22 -14.05 -0.56 22.80
C THR A 22 -15.01 0.59 22.50
N PRO A 23 -15.68 1.15 23.52
CA PRO A 23 -16.40 2.41 23.36
C PRO A 23 -15.50 3.49 22.75
N GLY A 24 -15.97 4.16 21.70
CA GLY A 24 -15.25 5.25 21.04
C GLY A 24 -14.12 4.84 20.09
N ALA A 25 -14.00 3.56 19.72
CA ALA A 25 -12.98 3.06 18.78
C ALA A 25 -11.54 3.39 19.21
N ILE A 26 -11.25 3.24 20.51
CA ILE A 26 -9.92 3.47 21.07
C ILE A 26 -8.95 2.46 20.45
N ALA A 27 -7.86 2.95 19.86
CA ALA A 27 -6.79 2.11 19.34
C ALA A 27 -5.90 1.57 20.48
N TYR A 28 -6.35 0.53 21.18
CA TYR A 28 -5.59 -0.11 22.28
C TYR A 28 -4.76 -1.32 21.82
N ILE A 29 -5.03 -1.86 20.62
CA ILE A 29 -4.30 -2.99 20.04
C ILE A 29 -3.08 -2.46 19.28
N PRO A 30 -1.84 -2.78 19.70
CA PRO A 30 -0.65 -2.39 18.97
C PRO A 30 -0.65 -2.96 17.55
N GLY A 31 -0.41 -2.08 16.58
CA GLY A 31 -0.43 -2.45 15.16
C GLY A 31 -1.83 -2.59 14.55
N SER A 32 -2.90 -2.28 15.27
CA SER A 32 -4.28 -2.39 14.73
C SER A 32 -4.51 -1.58 13.46
N SER A 33 -3.73 -0.55 13.18
CA SER A 33 -3.83 0.23 11.94
C SER A 33 -3.81 -0.62 10.67
N VAL A 34 -3.18 -1.80 10.69
CA VAL A 34 -3.13 -2.72 9.54
C VAL A 34 -4.52 -3.24 9.14
N ILE A 35 -5.53 -3.25 10.01
CA ILE A 35 -6.89 -3.67 9.63
C ILE A 35 -7.55 -2.66 8.67
N ASN A 36 -7.07 -1.41 8.66
CA ASN A 36 -7.68 -0.31 7.93
C ASN A 36 -7.15 -0.31 6.49
N LYS A 37 -7.89 -0.96 5.59
CA LYS A 37 -7.60 -0.95 4.15
C LYS A 37 -7.88 0.42 3.53
N THR A 38 -6.88 1.30 3.56
CA THR A 38 -6.96 2.70 3.11
C THR A 38 -7.07 2.85 1.60
N GLY A 39 -6.82 1.79 0.83
CA GLY A 39 -6.88 1.80 -0.63
C GLY A 39 -8.27 2.09 -1.19
N SER A 40 -9.32 1.80 -0.43
CA SER A 40 -10.70 2.09 -0.84
C SER A 40 -10.98 3.58 -1.12
N TRP A 41 -10.17 4.49 -0.58
CA TRP A 41 -10.35 5.95 -0.67
C TRP A 41 -9.90 6.57 -1.99
N ARG A 42 -9.13 5.84 -2.80
CA ARG A 42 -8.55 6.40 -4.02
C ARG A 42 -9.57 6.49 -5.15
N VAL A 43 -9.36 7.47 -6.03
CA VAL A 43 -10.02 7.56 -7.35
C VAL A 43 -9.07 7.16 -8.48
N PHE A 44 -7.76 7.33 -8.27
CA PHE A 44 -6.71 6.99 -9.22
C PHE A 44 -5.76 5.97 -8.60
N LYS A 45 -5.26 5.04 -9.40
CA LYS A 45 -4.24 4.06 -8.99
C LYS A 45 -2.98 4.20 -9.85
N PRO A 46 -1.80 3.88 -9.31
CA PRO A 46 -0.58 3.78 -10.11
C PRO A 46 -0.63 2.54 -11.00
N GLU A 47 -0.24 2.70 -12.26
CA GLU A 47 0.04 1.65 -13.22
C GLU A 47 1.55 1.63 -13.51
N PHE A 48 2.16 0.45 -13.37
CA PHE A 48 3.60 0.27 -13.41
C PHE A 48 4.05 -0.36 -14.73
N ASN A 49 5.04 0.26 -15.38
CA ASN A 49 5.68 -0.23 -16.59
C ASN A 49 7.10 -0.75 -16.25
N LYS A 50 7.28 -2.08 -16.36
CA LYS A 50 8.56 -2.77 -16.01
C LYS A 50 9.71 -2.32 -16.93
N ASP A 51 9.45 -2.12 -18.22
CA ASP A 51 10.47 -1.80 -19.23
C ASP A 51 11.16 -0.44 -19.02
N LYS A 52 10.45 0.52 -18.42
CA LYS A 52 10.98 1.86 -18.10
C LYS A 52 11.68 1.92 -16.75
N CYS A 53 11.55 0.89 -15.92
CA CYS A 53 12.01 0.94 -14.54
C CYS A 53 13.51 0.65 -14.43
N VAL A 54 14.24 1.56 -13.82
CA VAL A 54 15.68 1.40 -13.54
C VAL A 54 15.99 0.96 -12.11
N ARG A 55 14.97 0.55 -11.34
CA ARG A 55 15.10 0.05 -9.95
C ARG A 55 15.85 1.04 -9.03
N CYS A 56 15.52 2.33 -9.13
CA CYS A 56 16.10 3.37 -8.27
C CYS A 56 15.45 3.47 -6.87
N PHE A 57 14.38 2.72 -6.63
CA PHE A 57 13.64 2.64 -5.36
C PHE A 57 13.02 3.95 -4.84
N LEU A 58 13.07 5.05 -5.58
CA LEU A 58 12.45 6.31 -5.14
C LEU A 58 10.95 6.17 -4.88
N CYS A 59 10.22 5.42 -5.71
CA CYS A 59 8.80 5.16 -5.48
C CYS A 59 8.52 4.43 -4.16
N TYR A 60 9.38 3.48 -3.78
CA TYR A 60 9.32 2.77 -2.51
C TYR A 60 9.60 3.74 -1.34
N THR A 61 10.69 4.50 -1.42
CA THR A 61 11.14 5.41 -0.36
C THR A 61 10.17 6.56 -0.12
N TYR A 62 9.58 7.13 -1.17
CA TYR A 62 8.67 8.29 -1.06
C TYR A 62 7.22 7.91 -0.78
N CYS A 63 6.88 6.62 -0.68
CA CYS A 63 5.52 6.22 -0.33
C CYS A 63 5.24 6.56 1.15
N PRO A 64 4.29 7.48 1.46
CA PRO A 64 4.01 7.84 2.84
C PRO A 64 3.21 6.78 3.62
N GLU A 65 2.63 5.80 2.92
CA GLU A 65 1.76 4.74 3.47
C GLU A 65 2.43 3.35 3.48
N PRO A 66 3.75 3.28 3.30
CA PRO A 66 4.47 2.06 2.87
C PRO A 66 3.70 1.04 1.98
N ALA A 67 2.89 1.51 1.03
CA ALA A 67 2.06 0.65 0.17
C ALA A 67 2.78 0.13 -1.08
N ILE A 68 4.11 0.18 -1.10
CA ILE A 68 4.95 -0.30 -2.20
C ILE A 68 6.01 -1.20 -1.58
N TYR A 69 6.09 -2.43 -2.04
CA TYR A 69 7.12 -3.41 -1.65
C TYR A 69 8.12 -3.61 -2.80
N LEU A 70 9.20 -4.33 -2.54
CA LEU A 70 10.12 -4.78 -3.58
C LEU A 70 10.01 -6.30 -3.71
N ASP A 71 9.88 -6.80 -4.95
CA ASP A 71 9.98 -8.23 -5.23
C ASP A 71 11.44 -8.71 -5.19
N GLU A 72 11.67 -10.00 -5.45
CA GLU A 72 13.00 -10.62 -5.46
C GLU A 72 13.94 -10.03 -6.52
N GLU A 73 13.39 -9.46 -7.59
CA GLU A 73 14.15 -8.78 -8.66
C GLU A 73 14.37 -7.28 -8.38
N ASN A 74 13.88 -6.81 -7.23
CA ASN A 74 13.82 -5.42 -6.78
C ASN A 74 12.91 -4.51 -7.63
N TYR A 75 11.85 -5.03 -8.24
CA TYR A 75 10.80 -4.21 -8.83
C TYR A 75 9.74 -3.81 -7.80
N PRO A 76 9.14 -2.61 -7.95
CA PRO A 76 8.09 -2.17 -7.06
C PRO A 76 6.80 -2.99 -7.24
N VAL A 77 6.26 -3.50 -6.14
CA VAL A 77 4.96 -4.18 -6.07
C VAL A 77 4.02 -3.30 -5.27
N PHE A 78 2.91 -2.89 -5.87
CA PHE A 78 1.95 -1.99 -5.24
C PHE A 78 0.90 -2.78 -4.47
N ASP A 79 0.78 -2.49 -3.17
CA ASP A 79 -0.33 -2.98 -2.35
C ASP A 79 -1.55 -2.08 -2.54
N TYR A 80 -2.47 -2.51 -3.40
CA TYR A 80 -3.70 -1.78 -3.67
C TYR A 80 -4.73 -1.86 -2.52
N ASP A 81 -4.51 -2.62 -1.46
CA ASP A 81 -5.36 -2.54 -0.26
C ASP A 81 -5.01 -1.32 0.61
N TYR A 82 -3.78 -0.80 0.52
CA TYR A 82 -3.32 0.38 1.27
C TYR A 82 -2.94 1.58 0.40
N CYS A 83 -2.77 1.40 -0.92
CA CYS A 83 -2.43 2.51 -1.81
C CYS A 83 -3.57 3.54 -1.89
N LYS A 84 -3.38 4.72 -1.30
CA LYS A 84 -4.35 5.84 -1.33
C LYS A 84 -4.43 6.57 -2.68
N GLY A 85 -3.55 6.25 -3.63
CA GLY A 85 -3.54 6.90 -4.95
C GLY A 85 -3.04 8.34 -4.97
N CYS A 86 -2.16 8.73 -4.03
CA CYS A 86 -1.67 10.12 -3.91
C CYS A 86 -0.79 10.60 -5.10
N GLY A 87 -0.26 9.69 -5.91
CA GLY A 87 0.54 10.04 -7.09
C GLY A 87 2.00 10.43 -6.85
N ILE A 88 2.47 10.49 -5.60
CA ILE A 88 3.87 10.85 -5.28
C ILE A 88 4.86 9.92 -5.98
N CYS A 89 4.60 8.60 -5.98
CA CYS A 89 5.44 7.63 -6.68
C CYS A 89 5.59 7.91 -8.19
N ALA A 90 4.54 8.41 -8.85
CA ALA A 90 4.57 8.79 -10.26
C ALA A 90 5.30 10.12 -10.48
N ASN A 91 5.14 11.08 -9.56
CA ASN A 91 5.84 12.36 -9.60
C ASN A 91 7.37 12.16 -9.52
N GLU A 92 7.80 11.42 -8.50
CA GLU A 92 9.21 11.20 -8.16
C GLU A 92 9.91 10.20 -9.09
N CYS A 93 9.18 9.46 -9.93
CA CYS A 93 9.79 8.52 -10.85
C CYS A 93 10.56 9.28 -11.96
N PRO A 94 11.90 9.17 -12.04
CA PRO A 94 12.69 9.93 -13.00
C PRO A 94 12.50 9.43 -14.42
N THR A 95 12.19 8.13 -14.60
CA THR A 95 11.98 7.50 -15.92
C THR A 95 10.52 7.44 -16.33
N LYS A 96 9.60 8.00 -15.53
CA LYS A 96 8.15 7.96 -15.77
C LYS A 96 7.64 6.53 -16.05
N ALA A 97 8.15 5.57 -15.28
CA ALA A 97 7.72 4.18 -15.29
C ALA A 97 6.37 3.95 -14.58
N ILE A 98 5.83 4.97 -13.91
CA ILE A 98 4.56 4.89 -13.18
C ILE A 98 3.62 5.96 -13.72
N THR A 99 2.40 5.57 -14.09
CA THR A 99 1.34 6.49 -14.56
C THR A 99 0.13 6.39 -13.64
N MET A 100 -0.49 7.51 -13.30
CA MET A 100 -1.74 7.50 -12.53
C MET A 100 -2.93 7.34 -13.48
N VAL A 101 -3.71 6.28 -13.29
CA VAL A 101 -4.91 5.99 -14.09
C VAL A 101 -6.14 5.97 -13.21
N ARG A 102 -7.27 6.39 -13.77
CA ARG A 102 -8.54 6.38 -13.03
C ARG A 102 -8.93 4.93 -12.73
N GLU A 103 -9.23 4.65 -11.47
CA GLU A 103 -9.72 3.35 -11.06
C GLU A 103 -11.20 3.24 -11.42
N VAL A 104 -11.53 2.29 -12.29
CA VAL A 104 -12.90 1.89 -12.57
C VAL A 104 -13.21 0.72 -11.65
N LYS A 105 -14.16 0.90 -10.74
CA LYS A 105 -14.67 -0.16 -9.86
C LYS A 105 -15.96 -0.73 -10.45
#